data_AF-A0A2E6FCI0-F1
#
_entry.id   AF-A0A2E6FCI0-F1
#
_cell.length_a   1.000
_cell.length_b   1.000
_cell.length_c   1.000
_cell.angle_alpha   90.00
_cell.angle_beta   90.00
_cell.angle_gamma   90.00
#
_symmetry.space_group_name_H-M   'P 1'
#
loop_
_entity.id
_entity.type
_entity.pdbx_description
1 polymer ?
#
loop_
_entity_poly.entity_id
_entity_poly.type
_entity_poly.pdbx_seq_one_letter_code
_entity_poly.pdbx_strand_id
1 'polypeptide(L)'
;YGNIDHVVRINYYPPRGDNKEGWDNIDIFGWLGYPMQIKIDFLCRDSILAAPIVLDLALFLDLAQRAGESGIQEWLSFYLKAPQSVNTSGPEHDIFIQQTKLKNTLREWMGEEPVTHSEAG
;
A
#
# COMPACT_ATOMS: atom_id res chain seq x y z
N TYR A 1 11.38 12.16 -16.03
CA TYR A 1 10.80 10.92 -16.60
C TYR A 1 9.38 11.25 -17.04
N GLY A 2 9.13 11.38 -18.35
CA GLY A 2 7.91 12.05 -18.85
C GLY A 2 6.91 11.16 -19.58
N ASN A 3 7.33 10.00 -20.09
CA ASN A 3 6.47 9.10 -20.84
C ASN A 3 6.52 7.72 -20.19
N ILE A 4 5.54 7.44 -19.33
CA ILE A 4 5.30 6.11 -18.74
C ILE A 4 3.96 5.65 -19.28
N ASP A 5 3.96 4.53 -20.01
CA ASP A 5 2.73 3.86 -20.41
C ASP A 5 2.33 2.87 -19.31
N HIS A 6 1.20 3.12 -18.66
CA HIS A 6 0.68 2.27 -17.59
C HIS A 6 -0.68 1.69 -18.01
N VAL A 7 -0.75 0.36 -18.14
CA VAL A 7 -1.95 -0.35 -18.57
C VAL A 7 -2.33 -1.39 -17.51
N VAL A 8 -3.57 -1.31 -17.03
CA VAL A 8 -4.14 -2.30 -16.10
C VAL A 8 -5.30 -3.00 -16.79
N ARG A 9 -5.33 -4.33 -16.73
CA ARG A 9 -6.42 -5.15 -17.26
C ARG A 9 -6.88 -6.15 -16.22
N ILE A 10 -8.19 -6.34 -16.12
CA ILE A 10 -8.80 -7.38 -15.30
C ILE A 10 -9.65 -8.23 -16.24
N ASN A 11 -9.30 -9.50 -16.37
CA ASN A 11 -10.03 -10.45 -17.21
C ASN A 11 -10.70 -11.48 -16.31
N TYR A 12 -12.00 -11.71 -16.53
CA TYR A 12 -12.71 -12.76 -15.80
C TYR A 12 -12.43 -14.12 -16.44
N TYR A 13 -11.90 -15.05 -15.64
CA TYR A 13 -11.63 -16.42 -16.04
C TYR A 13 -12.34 -17.38 -15.07
N PRO A 14 -13.55 -17.85 -15.41
CA PRO A 14 -14.41 -18.60 -14.48
C PRO A 14 -13.76 -19.78 -13.77
N PRO A 15 -12.92 -20.61 -14.43
CA PRO A 15 -12.35 -21.81 -13.79
C PRO A 15 -11.48 -21.52 -12.56
N ARG A 16 -10.97 -20.29 -12.39
CA ARG A 16 -10.08 -19.98 -11.28
C ARG A 16 -10.77 -19.58 -9.97
N GLY A 17 -12.04 -19.16 -10.03
CA GLY A 17 -12.77 -18.72 -8.84
C GLY A 17 -12.00 -17.63 -8.07
N ASP A 18 -11.72 -17.87 -6.79
CA ASP A 18 -10.97 -16.98 -5.89
C ASP A 18 -9.45 -16.95 -6.14
N ASN A 19 -8.91 -17.92 -6.90
CA ASN A 19 -7.48 -17.92 -7.22
C ASN A 19 -7.22 -16.82 -8.26
N LYS A 20 -6.48 -15.79 -7.88
CA LYS A 20 -6.06 -14.73 -8.78
C LYS A 20 -4.67 -14.98 -9.30
N GLU A 21 -4.42 -14.46 -10.49
CA GLU A 21 -3.10 -14.39 -11.08
C GLU A 21 -2.88 -12.96 -11.56
N GLY A 22 -1.83 -12.33 -11.06
CA GLY A 22 -1.36 -11.02 -11.47
C GLY A 22 -0.11 -11.16 -12.33
N TRP A 23 -0.14 -10.58 -13.53
CA TRP A 23 1.02 -10.51 -14.42
C TRP A 23 1.45 -9.06 -14.55
N ASP A 24 2.67 -8.76 -14.12
CA ASP A 24 3.27 -7.44 -14.28
C ASP A 24 4.50 -7.55 -15.19
N ASN A 25 4.58 -6.67 -16.19
CA ASN A 25 5.77 -6.46 -17.02
C ASN A 25 6.22 -5.01 -16.85
N ILE A 26 7.39 -4.83 -16.24
CA ILE A 26 7.95 -3.53 -15.93
C ILE A 26 9.18 -3.34 -16.82
N ASP A 27 9.06 -2.45 -17.80
CA ASP A 27 10.16 -2.07 -18.67
C ASP A 27 10.99 -0.98 -17.99
N ILE A 28 12.30 -1.23 -17.85
CA ILE A 28 13.25 -0.30 -17.24
C ILE A 28 14.45 -0.11 -18.16
N PHE A 29 15.24 0.93 -17.90
CA PHE A 29 16.51 1.15 -18.60
C PHE A 29 17.61 1.48 -17.60
N GLY A 30 18.81 0.98 -17.87
CA GLY A 30 19.99 1.14 -17.03
C GLY A 30 20.98 2.15 -17.56
N TRP A 31 22.23 2.00 -17.11
CA TRP A 31 23.38 2.74 -17.62
C TRP A 31 23.44 2.68 -19.16
N LEU A 32 23.82 3.79 -19.80
CA LEU A 32 23.85 3.94 -21.28
C LEU A 32 22.50 3.70 -21.98
N GLY A 33 21.38 3.70 -21.25
CA GLY A 33 20.05 3.49 -21.84
C GLY A 33 19.77 2.05 -22.27
N TYR A 34 20.53 1.06 -21.77
CA TYR A 34 20.26 -0.35 -22.07
C TYR A 34 18.89 -0.76 -21.52
N PRO A 35 17.97 -1.25 -22.37
CA PRO A 35 16.65 -1.69 -21.93
C PRO A 35 16.74 -3.03 -21.19
N MET A 36 15.93 -3.17 -20.15
CA MET A 36 15.77 -4.38 -19.33
C MET A 36 14.29 -4.55 -18.95
N GLN A 37 13.91 -5.73 -18.47
CA GLN A 37 12.54 -6.01 -18.04
C GLN A 37 12.53 -6.75 -16.71
N ILE A 38 11.54 -6.43 -15.88
CA ILE A 38 11.16 -7.22 -14.71
C ILE A 38 9.78 -7.82 -15.01
N LYS A 39 9.66 -9.14 -14.90
CA LYS A 39 8.37 -9.84 -15.04
C LYS A 39 8.02 -10.50 -13.73
N ILE A 40 6.79 -10.30 -13.28
CA ILE A 40 6.27 -10.84 -12.04
C ILE A 40 5.00 -11.61 -12.39
N ASP A 41 4.92 -12.86 -11.93
CA ASP A 41 3.71 -13.66 -11.94
C ASP A 41 3.33 -13.97 -10.49
N PHE A 42 2.17 -13.47 -10.08
CA PHE A 42 1.68 -13.56 -8.71
C PHE A 42 0.40 -14.36 -8.65
N LEU A 43 0.53 -15.63 -8.26
CA LEU A 43 -0.57 -16.54 -7.98
C LEU A 43 -1.00 -16.38 -6.51
N CYS A 44 -2.24 -15.97 -6.28
CA CYS A 44 -2.74 -15.74 -4.93
C CYS A 44 -4.21 -16.09 -4.79
N ARG A 45 -4.74 -15.92 -3.57
CA ARG A 45 -6.16 -16.02 -3.27
C ARG A 45 -6.63 -14.68 -2.72
N ASP A 46 -7.50 -14.02 -3.47
CA ASP A 46 -7.92 -12.64 -3.13
C ASP A 46 -8.56 -12.59 -1.74
N SER A 47 -9.39 -13.57 -1.40
CA SER A 47 -10.08 -13.60 -0.10
C SER A 47 -9.13 -13.77 1.08
N ILE A 48 -8.08 -14.59 0.96
CA ILE A 48 -7.10 -14.81 2.05
C ILE A 48 -6.21 -13.59 2.25
N LEU A 49 -5.91 -12.84 1.19
CA LEU A 49 -5.17 -11.58 1.30
C LEU A 49 -6.06 -10.45 1.86
N ALA A 50 -7.34 -10.40 1.47
CA ALA A 50 -8.25 -9.34 1.88
C ALA A 50 -8.76 -9.48 3.33
N ALA A 51 -9.05 -10.70 3.78
CA ALA A 51 -9.60 -10.94 5.13
C ALA A 51 -8.76 -10.32 6.28
N PRO A 52 -7.43 -10.51 6.36
CA PRO A 52 -6.63 -9.89 7.41
C PRO A 52 -6.58 -8.36 7.29
N ILE A 53 -6.58 -7.81 6.07
CA ILE A 53 -6.62 -6.35 5.86
C ILE A 53 -7.90 -5.75 6.44
N VAL A 54 -9.05 -6.40 6.19
CA VAL A 54 -10.34 -5.94 6.74
C VAL A 54 -10.36 -6.04 8.26
N LEU A 55 -9.79 -7.10 8.83
CA LEU A 55 -9.68 -7.26 10.28
C LEU A 55 -8.80 -6.16 10.90
N ASP A 56 -7.62 -5.92 10.34
CA ASP A 56 -6.72 -4.86 10.81
C ASP A 56 -7.39 -3.49 10.77
N LEU A 57 -8.08 -3.16 9.68
CA LEU A 57 -8.82 -1.91 9.56
C LEU A 57 -9.92 -1.77 10.62
N ALA A 58 -10.68 -2.84 10.90
CA ALA A 58 -11.70 -2.81 11.94
C ALA A 58 -11.11 -2.57 13.33
N LEU A 59 -9.99 -3.24 13.65
CA LEU A 59 -9.29 -3.08 14.92
C LEU A 59 -8.70 -1.67 15.05
N PHE A 60 -8.06 -1.15 14.00
CA PHE A 60 -7.44 0.16 14.04
C PHE A 60 -8.45 1.31 14.06
N LEU A 61 -9.61 1.16 13.41
CA LEU A 61 -10.67 2.16 13.50
C LEU A 61 -11.29 2.22 14.91
N ASP A 62 -11.48 1.07 15.56
CA ASP A 62 -11.90 1.03 16.98
C ASP A 62 -10.84 1.67 17.88
N LEU A 63 -9.54 1.40 17.64
CA LEU A 63 -8.45 2.07 18.35
C LEU A 63 -8.46 3.58 18.14
N ALA A 64 -8.61 4.05 16.89
CA ALA A 64 -8.68 5.47 16.56
C ALA A 64 -9.83 6.15 17.31
N GLN A 65 -11.02 5.52 17.32
CA GLN A 65 -12.16 6.04 18.06
C GLN A 65 -11.88 6.16 19.56
N ARG A 66 -11.20 5.16 20.17
CA ARG A 66 -10.81 5.21 21.60
C ARG A 66 -9.73 6.24 21.89
N ALA A 67 -8.86 6.52 20.92
CA ALA A 67 -7.87 7.60 20.98
C ALA A 67 -8.48 9.00 20.76
N GLY A 68 -9.78 9.09 20.45
CA GLY A 68 -10.47 10.36 20.19
C GLY A 68 -10.26 10.91 18.78
N GLU A 69 -9.68 10.11 17.88
CA GLU A 69 -9.46 10.49 16.49
C GLU A 69 -10.76 10.48 15.68
N SER A 70 -10.85 11.37 14.70
CA SER A 70 -12.00 11.47 13.81
C SER A 70 -11.62 12.02 12.44
N GLY A 71 -12.52 11.92 11.46
CA GLY A 71 -12.26 12.37 10.09
C GLY A 71 -11.33 11.44 9.32
N ILE A 72 -10.59 12.00 8.35
CA ILE A 72 -9.71 11.24 7.46
C ILE A 72 -8.52 10.66 8.24
N GLN A 73 -8.48 9.34 8.35
CA GLN A 73 -7.42 8.59 9.03
C GLN A 73 -6.26 8.29 8.07
N GLU A 74 -5.46 9.30 7.72
CA GLU A 74 -4.39 9.13 6.71
C GLU A 74 -3.31 8.12 7.12
N TRP A 75 -3.14 7.81 8.41
CA TRP A 75 -2.21 6.80 8.91
C TRP A 75 -2.61 5.36 8.53
N LEU A 76 -3.87 5.14 8.14
CA LEU A 76 -4.38 3.85 7.63
C LEU A 76 -4.20 3.68 6.11
N SER A 77 -3.56 4.64 5.43
CA SER A 77 -3.37 4.60 3.97
C SER A 77 -2.65 3.35 3.46
N PHE A 78 -1.82 2.74 4.30
CA PHE A 78 -1.09 1.49 4.03
C PHE A 78 -1.99 0.35 3.53
N TYR A 79 -3.25 0.31 3.99
CA TYR A 79 -4.20 -0.76 3.69
C TYR A 79 -5.10 -0.48 2.47
N LEU A 80 -4.97 0.69 1.84
CA LEU A 80 -5.90 1.18 0.83
C LEU A 80 -5.21 1.47 -0.50
N LYS A 81 -5.77 0.96 -1.60
CA LYS A 81 -5.27 1.25 -2.96
C LYS A 81 -5.37 2.73 -3.34
N ALA A 82 -6.44 3.40 -2.88
CA ALA A 82 -6.73 4.80 -3.17
C ALA A 82 -7.12 5.50 -1.86
N PRO A 83 -6.14 5.84 -1.00
CA PRO A 83 -6.43 6.46 0.27
C PRO A 83 -6.95 7.89 0.08
N GLN A 84 -7.79 8.33 1.02
CA GLN A 84 -8.21 9.72 1.08
C GLN A 84 -7.11 10.56 1.73
N SER A 85 -6.93 11.80 1.26
CA SER A 85 -5.98 12.73 1.85
C SER A 85 -6.63 14.09 2.07
N VAL A 86 -6.21 14.76 3.13
CA VAL A 86 -6.54 16.17 3.39
C VAL A 86 -5.64 17.14 2.61
N ASN A 87 -4.53 16.65 2.06
CA ASN A 87 -3.55 17.46 1.37
C ASN A 87 -3.99 17.76 -0.08
N THR A 88 -3.83 19.01 -0.50
CA THR A 88 -4.05 19.43 -1.90
C THR A 88 -3.10 18.73 -2.89
N SER A 89 -1.94 18.27 -2.42
CA SER A 89 -0.96 17.52 -3.22
C SER A 89 -1.39 16.08 -3.53
N GLY A 90 -2.49 15.60 -2.93
CA GLY A 90 -3.01 14.26 -3.10
C GLY A 90 -2.46 13.22 -2.12
N PRO A 91 -2.92 11.97 -2.22
CA PRO A 91 -2.51 10.88 -1.34
C PRO A 91 -1.07 10.42 -1.58
N GLU A 92 -0.39 10.03 -0.50
CA GLU A 92 0.85 9.27 -0.55
C GLU A 92 0.55 7.83 -1.01
N HIS A 93 1.36 7.28 -1.92
CA HIS A 93 1.23 5.93 -2.47
C HIS A 93 2.47 5.05 -2.27
N ASP A 94 3.58 5.60 -1.76
CA ASP A 94 4.74 4.83 -1.35
C ASP A 94 4.41 4.02 -0.08
N ILE A 95 4.39 2.69 -0.24
CA ILE A 95 4.02 1.75 0.82
C ILE A 95 4.94 1.83 2.05
N PHE A 96 6.22 2.18 1.89
CA PHE A 96 7.17 2.30 2.99
C PHE A 96 6.96 3.60 3.77
N ILE A 97 6.64 4.69 3.07
CA ILE A 97 6.27 5.96 3.72
C ILE A 97 4.95 5.77 4.48
N GLN A 98 3.95 5.13 3.87
CA GLN A 98 2.68 4.80 4.52
C GLN A 98 2.89 3.89 5.75
N GLN A 99 3.76 2.88 5.67
CA GLN A 99 4.09 2.02 6.80
C GLN A 99 4.77 2.80 7.94
N THR A 100 5.67 3.72 7.59
CA THR A 100 6.34 4.58 8.57
C THR A 100 5.32 5.49 9.25
N LYS A 101 4.38 6.06 8.49
CA LYS A 101 3.28 6.87 9.02
C LYS A 101 2.41 6.08 10.01
N LEU A 102 2.00 4.85 9.63
CA LEU A 102 1.26 3.93 10.50
C LEU A 102 2.00 3.71 11.84
N LYS A 103 3.29 3.35 11.79
CA LYS A 103 4.10 3.09 12.98
C LYS A 103 4.28 4.32 13.85
N ASN A 104 4.58 5.47 13.24
CA ASN A 104 4.85 6.70 13.98
C ASN A 104 3.59 7.25 14.66
N THR A 105 2.40 7.12 14.04
CA THR A 105 1.14 7.47 14.72
C THR A 105 0.91 6.62 15.97
N LEU A 106 1.14 5.30 15.88
CA LEU A 106 0.99 4.42 17.05
C LEU A 106 2.02 4.73 18.15
N ARG A 107 3.26 5.03 17.78
CA ARG A 107 4.33 5.41 18.73
C ARG A 107 4.03 6.73 19.42
N GLU A 108 3.57 7.73 18.67
CA GLU A 108 3.15 9.02 19.21
C GLU A 108 2.04 8.85 20.26
N TRP A 109 1.02 8.03 19.99
CA TRP A 109 -0.03 7.72 20.96
C TRP A 109 0.49 6.99 22.21
N MET A 110 1.61 6.27 22.10
CA MET A 110 2.29 5.63 23.24
C MET A 110 3.28 6.55 23.95
N GLY A 111 3.52 7.77 23.45
CA GLY A 111 4.56 8.67 23.96
C GLY A 111 5.99 8.24 23.62
N GLU A 112 6.16 7.44 22.56
CA GLU A 112 7.46 7.03 22.04
C GLU A 112 7.94 7.96 20.92
N GLU A 113 9.26 8.08 20.77
CA GLU A 113 9.88 8.86 19.71
C GLU A 113 9.61 8.25 18.31
N PRO A 114 9.37 9.06 17.27
CA PRO A 114 9.16 8.57 15.91
C PRO A 114 10.35 7.76 15.38
N VAL A 115 10.07 6.68 14.65
CA VAL A 115 11.09 5.92 13.94
C VAL A 115 11.65 6.77 12.81
N THR A 116 12.97 6.88 12.78
CA THR A 116 13.71 7.50 11.68
C THR A 116 14.48 6.46 10.89
N HIS A 117 14.97 6.85 9.70
CA HIS A 117 15.78 5.99 8.84
C HIS A 117 17.08 5.49 9.50
N SER A 118 17.50 6.07 10.63
CA SER A 118 18.67 5.67 11.40
C SER A 118 18.39 4.54 12.41
N GLU A 119 17.12 4.22 12.68
CA GLU A 119 16.72 3.15 13.61
C GLU A 119 16.24 1.87 12.88
N ALA A 120 16.14 1.93 11.55
CA ALA A 120 15.78 0.80 10.71
C ALA A 120 17.04 0.00 10.30
N GLY A 121 17.64 -0.70 11.28
CA GLY A 121 18.71 -1.69 11.05
C GLY A 121 20.13 -1.18 11.28
#